data_AF-A0A2E6T3Y8-F1
#
_entry.id   AF-A0A2E6T3Y8-F1
#
_cell.length_a   1.000
_cell.length_b   1.000
_cell.length_c   1.000
_cell.angle_alpha   90.00
_cell.angle_beta   90.00
_cell.angle_gamma   90.00
#
_symmetry.space_group_name_H-M   'P 1'
#
loop_
_entity.id
_entity.type
_entity.pdbx_description
1 polymer ?
#
loop_
_entity_poly.entity_id
_entity_poly.type
_entity_poly.pdbx_seq_one_letter_code
_entity_poly.pdbx_strand_id
1 'polypeptide(L)'
;MTTTEQEILKALKDLEVAVAEINAVPKPNLMTHFSRIDSLAASLPTDANGELQHYLQKKSYQKARLFLEGRSAEIEKGGCLR
;
A
#
# COMPACT_ATOMS: atom_id res chain seq x y z
N MET A 1 -3.30 6.48 13.58
CA MET A 1 -2.47 6.50 12.37
C MET A 1 -1.21 7.31 12.66
N THR A 2 -0.06 6.65 12.67
CA THR A 2 1.27 7.23 12.89
C THR A 2 1.75 7.98 11.64
N THR A 3 2.85 8.73 11.77
CA THR A 3 3.49 9.40 10.62
C THR A 3 3.92 8.40 9.55
N THR A 4 4.49 7.25 9.94
CA THR A 4 4.93 6.20 9.00
C THR A 4 3.75 5.60 8.23
N GLU A 5 2.64 5.32 8.92
CA GLU A 5 1.41 4.84 8.26
C GLU A 5 0.85 5.85 7.26
N GLN A 6 0.91 7.15 7.55
CA GLN A 6 0.50 8.21 6.62
C GLN A 6 1.39 8.26 5.37
N GLU A 7 2.71 8.14 5.55
CA GLU A 7 3.64 8.07 4.43
C GLU A 7 3.42 6.81 3.58
N ILE A 8 3.11 5.67 4.20
CA ILE A 8 2.75 4.44 3.48
C ILE A 8 1.46 4.66 2.68
N LEU A 9 0.41 5.21 3.31
CA LEU A 9 -0.85 5.48 2.62
C LEU A 9 -0.64 6.39 1.40
N LYS A 10 0.18 7.43 1.56
CA LYS A 10 0.53 8.34 0.47
C LYS A 10 1.27 7.61 -0.64
N ALA A 11 2.27 6.80 -0.31
CA ALA A 11 3.04 6.02 -1.28
C ALA A 11 2.18 4.99 -2.04
N LEU A 12 1.20 4.37 -1.37
CA LEU A 12 0.24 3.46 -1.99
C LEU A 12 -0.67 4.18 -3.00
N LYS A 13 -1.18 5.37 -2.65
CA LYS A 13 -1.99 6.19 -3.56
C LYS A 13 -1.18 6.68 -4.77
N ASP A 14 0.05 7.10 -4.53
CA ASP A 14 0.99 7.54 -5.57
C ASP A 14 1.32 6.40 -6.54
N LEU A 15 1.49 5.17 -6.03
CA LEU A 15 1.62 3.97 -6.86
C LEU A 15 0.36 3.72 -7.71
N GLU A 16 -0.84 3.84 -7.15
CA GLU A 16 -2.08 3.66 -7.92
C GLU A 16 -2.22 4.67 -9.05
N VAL A 17 -1.89 5.93 -8.80
CA VAL A 17 -1.87 6.98 -9.83
C VAL A 17 -0.85 6.65 -10.92
N ALA A 18 0.38 6.28 -10.53
CA ALA A 18 1.42 5.87 -11.47
C ALA A 18 1.02 4.63 -12.30
N VAL A 19 0.30 3.67 -11.71
CA VAL A 19 -0.23 2.50 -12.42
C VAL A 19 -1.34 2.91 -13.39
N ALA A 20 -2.23 3.84 -13.01
CA ALA A 20 -3.25 4.37 -13.91
C ALA A 20 -2.62 5.11 -15.12
N GLU A 21 -1.47 5.76 -14.89
CA GLU A 21 -0.70 6.47 -15.90
C GLU A 21 0.38 5.61 -16.57
N ILE A 22 0.36 4.27 -16.43
CA ILE A 22 1.42 3.41 -16.97
C ILE A 22 1.55 3.49 -18.51
N ASN A 23 0.48 3.88 -19.18
CA ASN A 23 0.44 4.11 -20.62
C ASN A 23 0.75 5.57 -21.03
N ALA A 24 0.96 6.47 -20.07
CA ALA A 24 1.33 7.85 -20.34
C ALA A 24 2.77 7.96 -20.86
N VAL A 25 3.06 9.06 -21.55
CA VAL A 25 4.40 9.40 -22.04
C VAL A 25 4.83 10.72 -21.39
N PRO A 26 5.90 10.74 -20.59
CA PRO A 26 6.82 9.62 -20.28
C PRO A 26 6.22 8.57 -19.33
N LYS A 27 6.72 7.33 -19.44
CA LYS A 27 6.27 6.23 -18.58
C LYS A 27 6.67 6.47 -17.12
N PRO A 28 5.73 6.33 -16.16
CA PRO A 28 6.05 6.44 -14.74
C PRO A 28 6.93 5.28 -14.26
N ASN A 29 7.83 5.57 -13.32
CA ASN A 29 8.76 4.57 -12.79
C ASN A 29 8.19 3.85 -11.58
N LEU A 30 7.44 2.76 -11.83
CA LEU A 30 6.82 1.94 -10.79
C LEU A 30 7.82 1.36 -9.77
N MET A 31 9.06 1.06 -10.17
CA MET A 31 10.08 0.51 -9.27
C MET A 31 10.38 1.45 -8.10
N THR A 32 10.44 2.76 -8.35
CA THR A 32 10.68 3.74 -7.29
C THR A 32 9.57 3.73 -6.23
N HIS A 33 8.31 3.57 -6.66
CA HIS A 33 7.18 3.49 -5.73
C HIS A 33 7.23 2.21 -4.89
N PHE A 34 7.54 1.06 -5.50
CA PHE A 34 7.68 -0.21 -4.77
C PHE A 34 8.79 -0.14 -3.72
N SER A 35 9.98 0.35 -4.08
CA SER A 35 11.11 0.50 -3.15
C SER A 35 10.80 1.45 -2.00
N ARG A 36 10.05 2.53 -2.28
CA ARG A 36 9.61 3.47 -1.24
C ARG A 36 8.65 2.82 -0.24
N ILE A 37 7.67 2.05 -0.73
CA ILE A 37 6.72 1.34 0.14
C ILE A 37 7.47 0.29 0.99
N ASP A 38 8.41 -0.45 0.41
CA ASP A 38 9.20 -1.46 1.12
C ASP A 38 10.05 -0.83 2.24
N SER A 39 10.71 0.29 1.95
CA SER A 39 11.51 1.03 2.94
C SER A 39 10.66 1.57 4.10
N LEU A 40 9.46 2.06 3.79
CA LEU A 40 8.51 2.54 4.80
C LEU A 40 7.94 1.39 5.62
N ALA A 41 7.65 0.25 4.98
CA ALA A 41 7.17 -0.96 5.64
C ALA A 41 8.23 -1.54 6.60
N ALA A 42 9.51 -1.53 6.20
CA ALA A 42 10.63 -1.92 7.05
C ALA A 42 10.85 -0.97 8.23
N SER A 43 10.39 0.28 8.13
CA SER A 43 10.46 1.28 9.20
C SER A 43 9.24 1.29 10.11
N LEU A 44 8.26 0.39 9.90
CA LEU A 44 7.11 0.27 10.79
C LEU A 44 7.58 -0.23 12.17
N PRO A 45 7.06 0.36 13.27
CA PRO A 45 7.36 -0.15 14.60
C PRO A 45 6.82 -1.57 14.75
N THR A 46 7.43 -2.36 15.64
CA THR A 46 6.98 -3.72 15.96
C THR A 46 5.57 -3.75 16.58
N ASP A 47 5.14 -2.63 17.17
CA ASP A 47 3.79 -2.42 17.69
C ASP A 47 2.77 -2.06 16.58
N ALA A 48 3.23 -1.94 15.32
CA ALA A 48 2.33 -1.69 14.19
C ALA A 48 1.36 -2.85 13.99
N ASN A 49 0.21 -2.52 13.43
CA ASN A 49 -0.87 -3.47 13.23
C ASN A 49 -0.42 -4.68 12.38
N GLY A 50 -0.57 -5.89 12.91
CA GLY A 50 -0.09 -7.12 12.25
C GLY A 50 -0.74 -7.37 10.88
N GLU A 51 -2.00 -6.95 10.70
CA GLU A 51 -2.68 -7.01 9.40
C GLU A 51 -2.02 -6.11 8.36
N LEU A 52 -1.68 -4.87 8.73
CA LEU A 52 -0.99 -3.94 7.84
C LEU A 52 0.37 -4.49 7.40
N GLN A 53 1.15 -5.00 8.35
CA GLN A 53 2.43 -5.64 8.06
C GLN A 53 2.25 -6.84 7.11
N HIS A 54 1.24 -7.67 7.35
CA HIS A 54 0.91 -8.79 6.49
C HIS A 54 0.58 -8.34 5.06
N TYR A 55 -0.28 -7.34 4.89
CA TYR A 55 -0.63 -6.82 3.57
C TYR A 55 0.58 -6.25 2.83
N LEU A 56 1.45 -5.51 3.51
CA LEU A 56 2.66 -4.95 2.92
C LEU A 56 3.66 -6.04 2.49
N GLN A 57 3.89 -7.04 3.35
CA GLN A 57 4.77 -8.18 3.02
C GLN A 57 4.23 -9.02 1.85
N LYS A 58 2.91 -9.22 1.77
CA LYS A 58 2.24 -9.91 0.66
C LYS A 58 2.09 -9.05 -0.59
N LYS A 59 2.64 -7.82 -0.62
CA LYS A 59 2.46 -6.84 -1.70
C LYS A 59 0.98 -6.60 -2.05
N SER A 60 0.09 -6.80 -1.07
CA SER A 60 -1.34 -6.54 -1.17
C SER A 60 -1.63 -5.06 -0.93
N TYR A 61 -1.08 -4.20 -1.79
CA TYR A 61 -1.11 -2.75 -1.65
C TYR A 61 -2.53 -2.17 -1.56
N GLN A 62 -3.48 -2.72 -2.31
CA GLN A 62 -4.88 -2.31 -2.26
C GLN A 62 -5.51 -2.61 -0.88
N LYS A 63 -5.18 -3.76 -0.27
CA LYS A 63 -5.66 -4.13 1.06
C LYS A 63 -5.01 -3.26 2.14
N ALA A 64 -3.70 -3.03 2.03
CA ALA A 64 -2.98 -2.12 2.92
C ALA A 64 -3.59 -0.71 2.90
N ARG A 65 -3.97 -0.22 1.71
CA ARG A 65 -4.65 1.07 1.56
C ARG A 65 -6.00 1.08 2.26
N LEU A 66 -6.86 0.09 1.96
CA LEU A 66 -8.19 -0.02 2.58
C LEU A 66 -8.08 -0.12 4.11
N PHE A 67 -7.09 -0.85 4.62
CA PHE A 67 -6.81 -0.96 6.04
C PHE A 67 -6.46 0.41 6.66
N LEU A 68 -5.51 1.13 6.03
CA LEU A 68 -5.06 2.45 6.47
C LEU A 68 -6.16 3.53 6.36
N GLU A 69 -7.09 3.38 5.43
CA GLU A 69 -8.26 4.26 5.27
C GLU A 69 -9.42 3.92 6.21
N GLY A 70 -9.26 2.92 7.09
CA GLY A 70 -10.33 2.46 7.99
C GLY A 70 -11.48 1.75 7.25
N ARG A 71 -11.25 1.36 6.00
CA ARG A 71 -12.17 0.61 5.12
C ARG A 71 -11.84 -0.89 5.11
N SER A 72 -11.31 -1.42 6.21
CA SER A 72 -10.96 -2.85 6.33
C SER A 72 -12.16 -3.77 6.08
N ALA A 73 -13.38 -3.33 6.37
CA ALA A 73 -14.63 -4.05 6.03
C ALA A 73 -14.82 -4.32 4.52
N GLU A 74 -14.16 -3.55 3.65
CA GLU A 74 -14.19 -3.73 2.19
C GLU A 74 -13.16 -4.78 1.73
N ILE A 75 -12.16 -5.11 2.56
CA ILE A 75 -11.12 -6.09 2.24
C ILE A 75 -11.72 -7.51 2.10
N GLU A 76 -12.68 -7.85 2.96
CA GLU A 76 -13.35 -9.16 2.96
C GLU A 76 -14.35 -9.32 1.81
N LYS A 77 -14.98 -8.22 1.37
CA LYS A 77 -15.89 -8.22 0.22
C LYS A 77 -15.16 -8.32 -1.13
N GLY A 78 -13.85 -8.06 -1.15
CA GLY A 78 -13.01 -7.98 -2.35
C GLY A 78 -12.39 -9.29 -2.86
N GLY A 79 -12.89 -10.45 -2.43
CA GLY A 79 -12.54 -11.74 -3.05
C GLY A 79 -11.30 -12.43 -2.48
N CYS A 80 -11.51 -13.28 -1.49
CA CYS A 80 -11.02 -14.65 -1.64
C CYS A 80 -11.98 -15.32 -2.63
N LEU A 81 -11.68 -15.25 -3.93
CA LEU A 81 -12.29 -16.18 -4.87
C LEU A 81 -11.83 -17.58 -4.44
N ARG A 82 -12.72 -18.26 -3.72
CA ARG A 82 -12.58 -19.65 -3.29
C ARG A 82 -12.77 -20.58 -4.48
#